data_AF-A0A382JED3-F1
#
_entry.id   AF-A0A382JED3-F1
#
_cell.length_a   1.000
_cell.length_b   1.000
_cell.length_c   1.000
_cell.angle_alpha   90.00
_cell.angle_beta   90.00
_cell.angle_gamma   90.00
#
_symmetry.space_group_name_H-M   'P 1'
#
loop_
_entity.id
_entity.type
_entity.pdbx_description
1 polymer ?
#
loop_
_entity_poly.entity_id
_entity_poly.type
_entity_poly.pdbx_seq_one_letter_code
_entity_poly.pdbx_strand_id
1 'polypeptide(L)' 'VYIITMMIDYSFFINGFSLIKISGYIDPGSFTAIIAMIIGGIAGAGMTLKLYWYRIKQKISRD' A
#
# COMPACT_ATOMS: atom_id res chain seq x y z
N VAL A 1 -22.38 -15.75 -16.68
CA VAL A 1 -22.57 -14.30 -16.42
C VAL A 1 -21.65 -13.82 -15.32
N TYR A 2 -21.86 -14.19 -14.05
CA TYR A 2 -20.99 -13.76 -12.93
C TYR A 2 -19.50 -14.12 -13.08
N ILE A 3 -19.21 -15.33 -13.58
CA ILE A 3 -17.84 -15.79 -13.83
C ILE A 3 -17.15 -14.94 -14.90
N ILE A 4 -17.87 -14.58 -15.97
CA ILE A 4 -17.35 -13.71 -17.03
C ILE A 4 -17.08 -12.31 -16.49
N THR A 5 -18.00 -11.74 -15.70
CA THR A 5 -17.78 -10.45 -15.02
C THR A 5 -16.52 -10.49 -14.14
N MET A 6 -16.37 -11.51 -13.30
CA MET A 6 -15.16 -11.67 -12.47
C MET A 6 -13.87 -11.79 -13.29
N MET A 7 -13.90 -12.51 -14.41
CA MET A 7 -12.73 -12.61 -15.29
C MET A 7 -12.36 -11.28 -15.95
N ILE A 8 -13.36 -10.46 -16.32
CA ILE A 8 -13.16 -9.12 -16.87
C ILE A 8 -12.56 -8.20 -15.81
N ASP A 9 -13.09 -8.18 -14.58
CA ASP A 9 -12.57 -7.37 -13.48
C ASP A 9 -11.12 -7.75 -13.12
N TYR A 10 -10.83 -9.05 -13.05
CA TYR A 10 -9.47 -9.53 -12.81
C TYR A 10 -8.51 -9.14 -13.95
N SER A 11 -8.94 -9.29 -15.20
CA SER A 11 -8.15 -8.91 -16.36
C SER A 11 -7.88 -7.39 -16.38
N PHE A 12 -8.87 -6.58 -16.04
CA PHE A 12 -8.71 -5.13 -15.92
C PHE A 12 -7.71 -4.76 -14.81
N PHE A 13 -7.78 -5.43 -13.66
CA PHE A 13 -6.85 -5.21 -12.56
C PHE A 13 -5.40 -5.55 -12.97
N ILE A 14 -5.18 -6.73 -13.55
CA ILE A 14 -3.84 -7.17 -13.96
C ILE A 14 -3.27 -6.28 -15.09
N ASN A 15 -4.10 -5.90 -16.07
CA ASN A 15 -3.66 -5.06 -17.19
C ASN A 15 -3.52 -3.58 -16.81
N GLY A 16 -4.28 -3.08 -15.83
CA GLY A 16 -4.15 -1.71 -15.32
C GLY A 16 -2.78 -1.45 -14.67
N PHE A 17 -2.12 -2.51 -14.18
CA PHE A 17 -0.72 -2.45 -13.70
C PHE A 17 0.31 -2.86 -14.75
N SER A 18 -0.13 -3.37 -15.92
CA SER A 18 0.76 -3.79 -17.00
C SER A 18 1.18 -2.59 -17.84
N LEU A 19 2.10 -1.81 -17.27
CA LEU A 19 2.81 -0.74 -17.96
C LEU A 19 3.66 -1.35 -19.08
N ILE A 20 3.30 -1.09 -20.34
CA ILE A 20 4.26 -1.11 -21.46
C ILE A 20 5.34 -0.09 -21.09
N LYS A 21 6.42 -0.61 -20.50
CA LYS A 21 7.53 0.18 -19.97
C LYS A 21 8.36 0.67 -21.15
N ILE A 22 8.18 1.93 -21.51
CA ILE A 22 9.28 2.69 -22.10
C ILE A 22 10.34 2.79 -20.98
N SER A 23 11.54 2.28 -21.23
CA SER A 23 12.61 2.26 -20.24
C SER A 23 12.85 3.68 -19.67
N GLY A 24 12.65 3.86 -18.37
CA GLY A 24 12.86 5.13 -17.67
C GLY A 24 11.65 6.08 -17.63
N TYR A 25 10.55 5.77 -18.31
CA TYR A 25 9.32 6.57 -18.19
C TYR A 25 8.52 6.14 -16.96
N ILE A 26 8.34 7.07 -16.03
CA ILE A 26 7.41 6.95 -14.91
C ILE A 26 6.26 7.90 -15.24
N ASP A 27 5.08 7.36 -15.50
CA ASP A 27 3.91 8.20 -15.70
C ASP A 27 3.51 8.89 -14.38
N PRO A 28 2.90 10.08 -14.44
CA PRO A 28 2.51 10.83 -13.24
C PRO A 28 1.61 10.04 -12.29
N GLY A 29 0.75 9.17 -12.83
CA GLY A 29 -0.12 8.28 -12.04
C GLY A 29 0.70 7.31 -11.19
N SER A 30 1.60 6.56 -11.81
CA SER A 30 2.51 5.64 -11.14
C SER A 30 3.38 6.33 -10.09
N PHE A 31 3.88 7.54 -10.39
CA PHE A 31 4.66 8.30 -9.41
C PHE A 31 3.83 8.64 -8.16
N THR A 32 2.59 9.12 -8.34
CA THR A 32 1.71 9.42 -7.20
C THR A 32 1.36 8.17 -6.39
N ALA A 33 1.17 7.02 -7.04
CA ALA A 33 0.94 5.75 -6.36
C ALA A 33 2.15 5.32 -5.51
N ILE A 34 3.37 5.46 -6.04
CA ILE A 34 4.61 5.17 -5.28
C ILE A 34 4.70 6.07 -4.04
N ILE A 35 4.47 7.37 -4.18
CA ILE A 35 4.49 8.31 -3.06
C ILE A 35 3.42 7.96 -2.02
N ALA A 36 2.20 7.63 -2.46
CA ALA A 36 1.12 7.22 -1.56
C ALA A 36 1.48 5.94 -0.77
N MET A 37 2.11 4.96 -1.41
CA MET A 37 2.59 3.75 -0.73
C MET A 37 3.65 4.06 0.32
N ILE A 38 4.61 4.93 0.01
CA ILE A 38 5.66 5.33 0.95
C ILE A 38 5.06 6.05 2.17
N ILE A 39 4.19 7.04 1.93
CA ILE A 39 3.51 7.78 3.00
C ILE A 39 2.66 6.84 3.85
N GLY A 40 1.88 5.95 3.22
CA GLY A 40 1.08 4.95 3.90
C GLY A 40 1.93 4.00 4.76
N GLY A 41 3.08 3.55 4.24
CA GLY A 41 4.02 2.72 4.98
C GLY A 41 4.60 3.42 6.19
N ILE A 42 5.03 4.68 6.06
CA ILE A 42 5.55 5.49 7.17
C ILE A 42 4.46 5.72 8.23
N ALA A 43 3.25 6.08 7.80
CA ALA A 43 2.12 6.30 8.72
C ALA A 43 1.77 5.03 9.50
N GLY A 44 1.70 3.87 8.82
CA GLY A 44 1.43 2.57 9.44
C GLY A 44 2.54 2.14 10.41
N ALA A 45 3.81 2.33 10.02
CA ALA A 45 4.95 2.04 10.88
C ALA A 45 4.96 2.93 12.13
N GLY A 46 4.72 4.24 11.96
CA GLY A 46 4.65 5.20 13.07
C GLY A 46 3.53 4.88 14.06
N MET A 47 2.35 4.51 13.57
CA MET A 47 1.23 4.10 14.43
C MET A 47 1.55 2.82 15.20
N THR A 48 2.18 1.84 14.54
CA THR A 48 2.60 0.59 15.18
C THR A 48 3.65 0.85 16.25
N LEU A 49 4.67 1.65 15.96
CA LEU A 49 5.70 2.01 16.93
C LEU A 49 5.10 2.71 18.16
N LYS A 50 4.17 3.66 17.95
CA LYS A 50 3.45 4.34 19.04
C LYS A 50 2.70 3.35 19.93
N LEU A 51 2.03 2.36 19.34
CA LEU A 51 1.31 1.32 20.09
C LEU A 51 2.26 0.48 20.97
N TYR A 52 3.40 0.05 20.42
CA TYR A 52 4.40 -0.70 21.17
C TYR A 52 5.04 0.14 22.29
N TRP A 53 5.32 1.41 22.03
CA TRP A 53 5.82 2.34 23.04
C TRP A 53 4.85 2.49 24.22
N TYR A 54 3.55 2.59 23.93
CA TYR A 54 2.52 2.64 24.98
C TYR A 54 2.48 1.33 25.79
N ARG A 55 2.54 0.17 25.14
CA ARG A 55 2.58 -1.14 25.81
C ARG A 55 3.78 -1.30 26.74
N ILE A 56 4.96 -0.84 26.32
CA ILE A 56 6.18 -0.88 27.15
C ILE A 56 6.00 -0.01 28.40
N LYS A 57 5.54 1.24 28.22
CA LYS A 57 5.29 2.15 29.36
C LYS A 57 4.25 1.61 30.33
N GLN A 58 3.19 1.00 29.83
CA GLN A 58 2.19 0.36 30.68
C GLN A 58 2.74 -0.81 31.49
N LYS A 59 3.70 -1.57 30.96
CA LYS A 59 4.36 -2.65 31.72
C LYS A 59 5.28 -2.09 32.79
N ILE A 60 6.06 -1.05 32.47
CA ILE A 60 6.99 -0.42 33.41
C ILE A 60 6.27 0.34 34.53
N SER A 61 5.12 0.96 34.24
CA SER A 61 4.37 1.76 35.22
C SER A 61 3.47 0.93 36.15
N ARG A 62 3.43 -0.39 35.98
CA ARG A 62 2.55 -1.29 36.76
C ARG A 62 3.30 -2.04 37.87
N ASP A 63 4.56 -1.69 38.08
CA ASP A 63 5.38 -1.98 39.27
C ASP A 63 5.43 -0.73 40.17
#